data_AF-A0A1E4I9E2-F1
#
_entry.id   AF-A0A1E4I9E2-F1
#
_cell.length_a   1.000
_cell.length_b   1.000
_cell.length_c   1.000
_cell.angle_alpha   90.00
_cell.angle_beta   90.00
_cell.angle_gamma   90.00
#
_symmetry.space_group_name_H-M   'P 1'
#
loop_
_entity.id
_entity.type
_entity.pdbx_description
1 polymer ?
#
loop_
_entity_poly.entity_id
_entity_poly.type
_entity_poly.pdbx_seq_one_letter_code
_entity_poly.pdbx_strand_id
1 'polypeptide(L)'
;MGLEHAVSSGWVFDEDLVFRQYYLGCLSQASYVIADRGTRRAVVVDPQRDVAQYVLDAGIAGLRIERVIETHVNADFVSGHLEVAAVTGAAISFSDAAAVEFPVEFPVEPLADNEILSLGSVTLEIRHAPGHTPESLCIVVCKSPLAAPWAVLTGDTLLIDNLGRPEVVDDTGWSTEGLACALYGSIRQRLLTLPDATRVFPAHGEGWVHGGNLLKGASSTIGEQRRANSGLAAMHEHEFVAAITEAANVVPWYSAHVANRNRRNRAVLEESASVRVMSWPEIDAAMVHGAIVLDTRGPHDFAAGHLEGSVNVSVGGRFAEMVAQVVCADADIMLIVDGSAAEVRNRLARIGFDRVMGVADGLGSVPSDRMRSTTRLNIAQLAALADVRLVDVGEPYEIEASGLVPNAVSLPLAALVTRIGELDPAVPTVVYCTGGHRSSTAASVMRACGFSLVHDVIGGVEAWSSCEGPVQRAAPV
;
A
#
# COMPACT_ATOMS: atom_id res chain seq x y z
N MET A 1 -10.74 9.68 16.01
CA MET A 1 -9.41 9.29 15.50
C MET A 1 -9.04 10.29 14.43
N GLY A 2 -7.84 10.87 14.50
CA GLY A 2 -7.42 11.92 13.57
C GLY A 2 -7.36 11.40 12.14
N LEU A 3 -7.77 12.24 11.20
CA LEU A 3 -7.66 11.98 9.77
C LEU A 3 -6.18 11.68 9.44
N GLU A 4 -5.87 10.47 8.96
CA GLU A 4 -4.57 10.14 8.39
C GLU A 4 -4.48 10.79 7.00
N HIS A 5 -4.37 12.11 6.99
CA HIS A 5 -4.03 12.86 5.80
C HIS A 5 -2.58 12.60 5.42
N ALA A 6 -2.30 12.63 4.11
CA ALA A 6 -0.94 12.68 3.62
C ALA A 6 -0.20 13.84 4.32
N VAL A 7 0.96 13.54 4.88
CA VAL A 7 1.80 14.52 5.56
C VAL A 7 2.84 14.97 4.55
N SER A 8 2.83 16.25 4.21
CA SER A 8 3.88 16.83 3.38
C SER A 8 5.01 17.39 4.23
N SER A 9 6.25 17.28 3.75
CA SER A 9 7.34 18.10 4.25
C SER A 9 7.05 19.59 4.00
N GLY A 10 7.75 20.47 4.72
CA GLY A 10 7.87 21.86 4.29
C GLY A 10 8.52 21.95 2.91
N TRP A 11 8.25 23.05 2.19
CA TRP A 11 8.96 23.36 0.96
C TRP A 11 10.46 23.57 1.24
N VAL A 12 11.29 22.93 0.42
CA VAL A 12 12.73 23.22 0.34
C VAL A 12 12.96 24.18 -0.82
N PHE A 13 13.57 25.32 -0.51
CA PHE A 13 14.02 26.30 -1.49
C PHE A 13 15.55 26.37 -1.42
N ASP A 14 16.22 25.98 -2.49
CA ASP A 14 17.68 25.98 -2.60
C ASP A 14 18.07 26.55 -3.97
N GLU A 15 18.49 27.82 -4.00
CA GLU A 15 18.68 28.58 -5.25
C GLU A 15 17.37 28.63 -6.07
N ASP A 16 17.40 28.14 -7.32
CA ASP A 16 16.23 27.99 -8.18
C ASP A 16 15.47 26.68 -7.94
N LEU A 17 16.03 25.73 -7.18
CA LEU A 17 15.34 24.47 -6.88
C LEU A 17 14.24 24.68 -5.85
N VAL A 18 13.05 24.20 -6.20
CA VAL A 18 11.92 24.04 -5.31
C VAL A 18 11.60 22.55 -5.20
N PHE A 19 11.55 22.02 -3.98
CA PHE A 19 11.29 20.61 -3.73
C PHE A 19 10.32 20.42 -2.57
N ARG A 20 9.40 19.47 -2.69
CA ARG A 20 8.54 19.03 -1.59
C ARG A 20 8.23 17.54 -1.69
N GLN A 21 8.29 16.88 -0.55
CA GLN A 21 7.91 15.49 -0.39
C GLN A 21 6.52 15.41 0.25
N TYR A 22 5.73 14.45 -0.19
CA TYR A 22 4.43 14.10 0.36
C TYR A 22 4.48 12.64 0.77
N TYR A 23 3.98 12.31 1.95
CA TYR A 23 4.00 10.95 2.47
C TYR A 23 2.60 10.51 2.90
N LEU A 24 2.12 9.42 2.31
CA LEU A 24 0.86 8.79 2.66
C LEU A 24 1.09 7.63 3.61
N GLY A 25 0.88 7.88 4.91
CA GLY A 25 1.17 6.91 5.96
C GLY A 25 0.43 5.58 5.82
N CYS A 26 -0.82 5.57 5.33
CA CYS A 26 -1.61 4.34 5.23
C CYS A 26 -1.15 3.36 4.13
N LEU A 27 -0.28 3.80 3.21
CA LEU A 27 0.34 2.98 2.15
C LEU A 27 1.87 3.03 2.21
N SER A 28 2.44 3.74 3.19
CA SER A 28 3.88 4.01 3.29
C SER A 28 4.50 4.61 2.03
N GLN A 29 3.70 5.38 1.27
CA GLN A 29 4.04 5.87 -0.06
C GLN A 29 4.53 7.32 -0.02
N ALA A 30 5.59 7.61 -0.77
CA ALA A 30 6.20 8.91 -0.92
C ALA A 30 6.11 9.40 -2.36
N SER A 31 5.71 10.65 -2.51
CA SER A 31 5.59 11.35 -3.80
C SER A 31 6.22 12.73 -3.71
N TYR A 32 6.55 13.31 -4.86
CA TYR A 32 7.43 14.48 -4.90
C TYR A 32 6.94 15.54 -5.87
N VAL A 33 7.09 16.81 -5.48
CA VAL A 33 7.03 17.95 -6.41
C VAL A 33 8.42 18.53 -6.55
N ILE A 34 8.91 18.64 -7.78
CA ILE A 34 10.19 19.27 -8.12
C ILE A 34 9.90 20.40 -9.11
N ALA A 35 10.44 21.58 -8.85
CA ALA A 35 10.23 22.72 -9.72
C ALA A 35 11.43 23.65 -9.80
N ASP A 36 11.43 24.48 -10.84
CA ASP A 36 12.32 25.61 -11.00
C ASP A 36 11.59 26.90 -10.61
N ARG A 37 12.19 27.69 -9.72
CA ARG A 37 11.60 28.93 -9.19
C ARG A 37 11.50 30.04 -10.25
N GLY A 38 12.47 30.12 -11.15
CA GLY A 38 12.56 31.15 -12.18
C GLY A 38 11.50 30.96 -13.26
N THR A 39 11.40 29.76 -13.79
CA THR A 39 10.42 29.42 -14.84
C THR A 39 9.04 29.04 -14.29
N ARG A 40 8.98 28.67 -13.01
CA ARG A 40 7.80 28.10 -12.31
C ARG A 40 7.33 26.76 -12.86
N ARG A 41 8.12 26.11 -13.72
CA ARG A 41 7.80 24.78 -14.28
C ARG A 41 8.05 23.72 -13.22
N ALA A 42 7.09 22.81 -13.06
CA ALA A 42 7.11 21.77 -12.05
C ALA A 42 6.76 20.41 -12.63
N VAL A 43 7.30 19.36 -12.00
CA VAL A 43 6.89 17.98 -12.20
C VAL A 43 6.39 17.38 -10.89
N VAL A 44 5.48 16.42 -11.00
CA VAL A 44 5.10 15.53 -9.89
C VAL A 44 5.67 14.15 -10.17
N VAL A 45 6.23 13.50 -9.15
CA VAL A 45 6.76 12.13 -9.25
C VAL A 45 5.96 11.20 -8.35
N ASP A 46 5.51 10.09 -8.92
CA ASP A 46 4.70 9.03 -8.28
C ASP A 46 3.49 9.56 -7.49
N PRO A 47 2.62 10.43 -8.04
CA PRO A 47 1.49 10.98 -7.30
C PRO A 47 0.54 9.91 -6.73
N GLN A 48 0.06 10.17 -5.52
CA GLN A 48 -1.12 9.50 -4.96
C GLN A 48 -2.33 9.73 -5.87
N ARG A 49 -3.31 8.83 -5.79
CA ARG A 49 -4.54 8.94 -6.60
C ARG A 49 -5.36 10.20 -6.30
N ASP A 50 -5.42 10.60 -5.03
CA ASP A 50 -6.03 11.84 -4.59
C ASP A 50 -5.02 13.00 -4.75
N VAL A 51 -5.15 13.70 -5.87
CA VAL A 51 -4.18 14.68 -6.38
C VAL A 51 -4.43 16.11 -5.91
N ALA A 52 -5.57 16.38 -5.28
CA ALA A 52 -5.97 17.74 -4.91
C ALA A 52 -4.89 18.49 -4.11
N GLN A 53 -4.16 17.79 -3.24
CA GLN A 53 -3.06 18.38 -2.46
C GLN A 53 -1.94 18.95 -3.34
N TYR A 54 -1.52 18.23 -4.39
CA TYR A 54 -0.42 18.66 -5.26
C TYR A 54 -0.83 19.90 -6.05
N VAL A 55 -2.05 19.90 -6.58
CA VAL A 55 -2.59 21.01 -7.38
C VAL A 55 -2.76 22.25 -6.52
N LEU A 56 -3.31 22.11 -5.31
CA LEU A 56 -3.49 23.21 -4.38
C LEU A 56 -2.14 23.79 -3.95
N ASP A 57 -1.21 22.94 -3.54
CA ASP A 57 0.11 23.36 -3.06
C ASP A 57 0.94 24.02 -4.17
N ALA A 58 0.93 23.46 -5.38
CA ALA A 58 1.57 24.07 -6.54
C ALA A 58 0.93 25.43 -6.89
N GLY A 59 -0.40 25.52 -6.86
CA GLY A 59 -1.13 26.76 -7.10
C GLY A 59 -0.79 27.86 -6.10
N ILE A 60 -0.75 27.54 -4.80
CA ILE A 60 -0.34 28.47 -3.74
C ILE A 60 1.11 28.92 -3.93
N ALA A 61 2.00 28.02 -4.33
CA ALA A 61 3.40 28.32 -4.62
C ALA A 61 3.62 29.04 -5.97
N GLY A 62 2.57 29.21 -6.78
CA GLY A 62 2.65 29.81 -8.11
C GLY A 62 3.37 28.94 -9.14
N LEU A 63 3.43 27.63 -8.92
CA LEU A 63 4.06 26.64 -9.80
C LEU A 63 3.05 26.08 -10.81
N ARG A 64 3.55 25.69 -11.99
CA ARG A 64 2.78 25.01 -13.02
C ARG A 64 3.29 23.59 -13.21
N ILE A 65 2.50 22.61 -12.78
CA ILE A 65 2.75 21.20 -13.06
C ILE A 65 2.55 20.97 -14.56
N GLU A 66 3.60 20.55 -15.25
CA GLU A 66 3.58 20.29 -16.70
C GLU A 66 3.88 18.84 -17.07
N ARG A 67 4.35 18.04 -16.10
CA ARG A 67 4.61 16.61 -16.29
C ARG A 67 4.38 15.84 -14.99
N VAL A 68 3.82 14.64 -15.11
CA VAL A 68 3.88 13.59 -14.10
C VAL A 68 4.88 12.53 -14.56
N ILE A 69 5.77 12.14 -13.67
CA ILE A 69 6.76 11.09 -13.92
C ILE A 69 6.47 9.93 -12.98
N GLU A 70 6.29 8.74 -13.54
CA GLU A 70 6.20 7.50 -12.79
C GLU A 70 7.56 6.81 -12.82
N THR A 71 8.10 6.52 -11.65
CA THR A 71 9.37 5.80 -11.54
C THR A 71 9.22 4.37 -12.05
N HIS A 72 8.06 3.76 -11.86
CA HIS A 72 7.72 2.43 -12.35
C HIS A 72 6.19 2.27 -12.41
N VAL A 73 5.70 1.17 -12.99
CA VAL A 73 4.29 0.80 -12.87
C VAL A 73 4.05 0.27 -11.45
N ASN A 74 3.57 1.14 -10.57
CA ASN A 74 3.20 0.78 -9.20
C ASN A 74 2.16 -0.35 -9.17
N ALA A 75 2.28 -1.27 -8.21
CA ALA A 75 1.36 -2.41 -8.06
C ALA A 75 0.65 -2.45 -6.70
N ASP A 76 0.89 -1.51 -5.81
CA ASP A 76 0.34 -1.45 -4.47
C ASP A 76 -0.65 -0.28 -4.28
N PHE A 77 -0.50 0.77 -5.08
CA PHE A 77 -1.49 1.84 -5.21
C PHE A 77 -1.73 2.24 -6.68
N VAL A 78 -2.94 2.73 -6.96
CA VAL A 78 -3.26 3.34 -8.25
C VAL A 78 -2.71 4.75 -8.26
N SER A 79 -1.77 5.03 -9.16
CA SER A 79 -1.14 6.35 -9.26
C SER A 79 -2.14 7.39 -9.77
N GLY A 80 -1.99 8.64 -9.30
CA GLY A 80 -2.77 9.79 -9.75
C GLY A 80 -2.34 10.39 -11.09
N HIS A 81 -1.53 9.72 -11.93
CA HIS A 81 -1.05 10.28 -13.19
C HIS A 81 -2.17 10.78 -14.12
N LEU A 82 -3.28 10.04 -14.25
CA LEU A 82 -4.43 10.48 -15.04
C LEU A 82 -5.16 11.64 -14.37
N GLU A 83 -5.33 11.58 -13.06
CA GLU A 83 -5.95 12.63 -12.26
C GLU A 83 -5.17 13.96 -12.36
N VAL A 84 -3.84 13.93 -12.27
CA VAL A 84 -2.96 15.11 -12.48
C VAL A 84 -3.11 15.63 -13.91
N ALA A 85 -3.03 14.75 -14.92
CA ALA A 85 -3.13 15.15 -16.32
C ALA A 85 -4.49 15.78 -16.64
N ALA A 86 -5.59 15.23 -16.12
CA ALA A 86 -6.94 15.76 -16.31
C ALA A 86 -7.12 17.16 -15.72
N VAL A 87 -6.50 17.45 -14.57
CA VAL A 87 -6.65 18.75 -13.90
C VAL A 87 -5.69 19.81 -14.44
N THR A 88 -4.50 19.41 -14.90
CA THR A 88 -3.41 20.35 -15.24
C THR A 88 -3.05 20.39 -16.72
N GLY A 89 -3.42 19.38 -17.50
CA GLY A 89 -2.94 19.18 -18.87
C GLY A 89 -1.50 18.68 -18.96
N ALA A 90 -0.92 18.21 -17.84
CA ALA A 90 0.45 17.70 -17.79
C ALA A 90 0.64 16.46 -18.68
N ALA A 91 1.85 16.32 -19.24
CA ALA A 91 2.28 15.10 -19.90
C ALA A 91 2.54 13.98 -18.89
N ILE A 92 2.24 12.75 -19.28
CA ILE A 92 2.48 11.54 -18.50
C ILE A 92 3.74 10.87 -19.02
N SER A 93 4.66 10.58 -18.12
CA SER A 93 5.96 10.01 -18.46
C SER A 93 6.27 8.77 -17.64
N PHE A 94 6.56 7.69 -18.34
CA PHE A 94 7.14 6.45 -17.82
C PHE A 94 8.47 6.22 -18.56
N SER A 95 9.23 5.20 -18.15
CA SER A 95 10.33 4.69 -18.98
C SER A 95 9.85 4.30 -20.37
N ASP A 96 10.69 4.49 -21.39
CA ASP A 96 10.46 3.94 -22.74
C ASP A 96 10.48 2.40 -22.78
N ALA A 97 10.96 1.76 -21.72
CA ALA A 97 10.86 0.32 -21.49
C ALA A 97 9.50 -0.12 -20.90
N ALA A 98 8.62 0.83 -20.53
CA ALA A 98 7.34 0.51 -19.90
C ALA A 98 6.31 0.03 -20.92
N ALA A 99 5.68 -1.12 -20.62
CA ALA A 99 4.55 -1.62 -21.39
C ALA A 99 3.24 -0.98 -20.90
N VAL A 100 2.88 0.17 -21.45
CA VAL A 100 1.73 0.98 -21.04
C VAL A 100 0.80 1.29 -22.23
N GLU A 101 -0.49 1.07 -22.03
CA GLU A 101 -1.59 1.34 -22.96
C GLU A 101 -2.31 2.63 -22.54
N PHE A 102 -1.69 3.79 -22.79
CA PHE A 102 -2.32 5.06 -22.46
C PHE A 102 -3.34 5.52 -23.51
N PRO A 103 -4.40 6.22 -23.09
CA PRO A 103 -5.37 6.81 -24.01
C PRO A 103 -4.75 7.97 -24.79
N VAL A 104 -5.31 8.24 -25.97
CA VAL A 104 -4.94 9.37 -26.85
C VAL A 104 -5.29 10.73 -26.22
N GLU A 105 -6.08 10.75 -25.14
CA GLU A 105 -6.59 11.96 -24.51
C GLU A 105 -5.53 12.77 -23.76
N PHE A 106 -4.44 12.12 -23.30
CA PHE A 106 -3.36 12.78 -22.57
C PHE A 106 -2.03 12.66 -23.34
N PRO A 107 -1.18 13.70 -23.31
CA PRO A 107 0.16 13.59 -23.89
C PRO A 107 0.98 12.57 -23.09
N VAL A 108 1.54 11.60 -23.78
CA VAL A 108 2.46 10.61 -23.20
C VAL A 108 3.83 10.81 -23.80
N GLU A 109 4.82 11.03 -22.93
CA GLU A 109 6.19 11.30 -23.30
C GLU A 109 7.09 10.29 -22.57
N PRO A 110 7.40 9.14 -23.20
CA PRO A 110 8.30 8.15 -22.62
C PRO A 110 9.69 8.73 -22.40
N LEU A 111 10.37 8.28 -21.36
CA LEU A 111 11.68 8.76 -20.94
C LEU A 111 12.75 7.72 -21.23
N ALA A 112 13.80 8.13 -21.93
CA ALA A 112 14.93 7.26 -22.24
C ALA A 112 16.02 7.31 -21.16
N ASP A 113 16.85 6.27 -21.10
CA ASP A 113 18.04 6.25 -20.25
C ASP A 113 19.00 7.40 -20.60
N ASN A 114 19.48 8.11 -19.58
CA ASN A 114 20.34 9.30 -19.66
C ASN A 114 19.69 10.53 -20.30
N GLU A 115 18.37 10.54 -20.50
CA GLU A 115 17.65 11.74 -20.91
C GLU A 115 17.75 12.83 -19.83
N ILE A 116 17.90 14.09 -20.25
CA ILE A 116 17.93 15.25 -19.35
C ILE A 116 16.72 16.12 -19.60
N LEU A 117 15.81 16.17 -18.64
CA LEU A 117 14.67 17.07 -18.63
C LEU A 117 15.07 18.39 -17.96
N SER A 118 14.90 19.51 -18.65
CA SER A 118 15.12 20.84 -18.07
C SER A 118 13.79 21.46 -17.64
N LEU A 119 13.72 21.93 -16.40
CA LEU A 119 12.66 22.82 -15.89
C LEU A 119 13.08 24.29 -15.97
N GLY A 120 14.34 24.59 -16.28
CA GLY A 120 14.94 25.91 -16.24
C GLY A 120 16.42 25.75 -15.92
N SER A 121 16.86 26.33 -14.80
CA SER A 121 18.13 25.98 -14.16
C SER A 121 18.07 24.53 -13.67
N VAL A 122 16.98 24.13 -13.02
CA VAL A 122 16.83 22.76 -12.49
C VAL A 122 16.76 21.74 -13.63
N THR A 123 17.54 20.66 -13.52
CA THR A 123 17.53 19.54 -14.47
C THR A 123 17.29 18.21 -13.77
N LEU A 124 16.62 17.29 -14.48
CA LEU A 124 16.34 15.93 -14.05
C LEU A 124 17.00 14.98 -15.06
N GLU A 125 18.02 14.24 -14.61
CA GLU A 125 18.64 13.18 -15.41
C GLU A 125 17.93 11.86 -15.10
N ILE A 126 17.40 11.23 -16.15
CA ILE A 126 16.69 9.96 -16.07
C ILE A 126 17.71 8.82 -16.14
N ARG A 127 17.64 7.88 -15.19
CA ARG A 127 18.45 6.66 -15.19
C ARG A 127 17.54 5.46 -15.19
N HIS A 128 17.59 4.66 -16.26
CA HIS A 128 16.98 3.34 -16.25
C HIS A 128 17.70 2.46 -15.23
N ALA A 129 16.94 1.90 -14.31
CA ALA A 129 17.41 1.19 -13.14
C ALA A 129 16.52 -0.04 -12.87
N PRO A 130 16.46 -1.00 -13.82
CA PRO A 130 15.64 -2.20 -13.69
C PRO A 130 16.04 -2.99 -12.45
N GLY A 131 15.07 -3.62 -11.80
CA GLY A 131 15.32 -4.48 -10.66
C GLY A 131 14.10 -4.74 -9.81
N HIS A 132 13.42 -3.68 -9.36
CA HIS A 132 12.10 -3.82 -8.77
C HIS A 132 11.09 -4.21 -9.85
N THR A 133 11.02 -3.42 -10.92
CA THR A 133 10.33 -3.76 -12.16
C THR A 133 11.29 -3.65 -13.37
N PRO A 134 10.95 -4.23 -14.53
CA PRO A 134 11.77 -4.11 -15.73
C PRO A 134 11.97 -2.67 -16.23
N GLU A 135 10.97 -1.81 -16.02
CA GLU A 135 10.95 -0.44 -16.53
C GLU A 135 11.39 0.61 -15.50
N SER A 136 11.71 0.21 -14.27
CA SER A 136 12.07 1.10 -13.16
C SER A 136 13.08 2.17 -13.54
N LEU A 137 12.81 3.41 -13.13
CA LEU A 137 13.64 4.60 -13.30
C LEU A 137 14.09 5.16 -11.95
N CYS A 138 15.26 5.77 -11.95
CA CYS A 138 15.72 6.69 -10.92
C CYS A 138 15.92 8.08 -11.53
N ILE A 139 15.59 9.14 -10.79
CA ILE A 139 15.62 10.52 -11.29
C ILE A 139 16.66 11.31 -10.48
N VAL A 140 17.75 11.69 -11.12
CA VAL A 140 18.81 12.50 -10.50
C VAL A 140 18.47 13.97 -10.66
N VAL A 141 18.34 14.69 -9.55
CA VAL A 141 17.98 16.10 -9.49
C VAL A 141 19.24 16.95 -9.35
N CYS A 142 19.45 17.88 -10.28
CA CYS A 142 20.54 18.85 -10.23
C CYS A 142 19.99 20.28 -10.19
N LYS A 143 20.62 21.15 -9.39
CA LYS A 143 20.20 22.55 -9.22
C LYS A 143 20.49 23.43 -10.44
N SER A 144 21.50 23.04 -11.21
CA SER A 144 21.85 23.62 -12.51
C SER A 144 22.45 22.53 -13.41
N PRO A 145 22.56 22.73 -14.73
CA PRO A 145 23.15 21.73 -15.63
C PRO A 145 24.62 21.38 -15.32
N LEU A 146 25.33 22.24 -14.58
CA LEU A 146 26.73 22.03 -14.19
C LEU A 146 26.89 21.71 -12.69
N ALA A 147 25.80 21.71 -11.92
CA ALA A 147 25.85 21.39 -10.50
C ALA A 147 26.07 19.89 -10.29
N ALA A 148 26.70 19.53 -9.18
CA ALA A 148 26.70 18.15 -8.71
C ALA A 148 25.26 17.70 -8.38
N PRO A 149 24.96 16.39 -8.48
CA PRO A 149 23.70 15.82 -8.05
C PRO A 149 23.31 16.27 -6.64
N TRP A 150 22.11 16.83 -6.52
CA TRP A 150 21.55 17.26 -5.23
C TRP A 150 20.81 16.10 -4.57
N ALA A 151 20.01 15.38 -5.36
CA ALA A 151 19.30 14.20 -4.92
C ALA A 151 19.12 13.18 -6.04
N VAL A 152 18.71 11.98 -5.65
CA VAL A 152 18.15 10.97 -6.53
C VAL A 152 16.82 10.48 -5.93
N LEU A 153 15.77 10.52 -6.74
CA LEU A 153 14.52 9.83 -6.44
C LEU A 153 14.67 8.41 -6.97
N THR A 154 14.59 7.43 -6.09
CA THR A 154 15.02 6.06 -6.38
C THR A 154 13.89 5.11 -6.72
N GLY A 155 12.65 5.62 -6.77
CA GLY A 155 11.47 4.76 -6.84
C GLY A 155 11.55 3.68 -5.77
N ASP A 156 11.27 2.46 -6.16
CA ASP A 156 11.48 1.28 -5.32
C ASP A 156 12.75 0.50 -5.67
N THR A 157 13.69 1.05 -6.43
CA THR A 157 14.98 0.37 -6.71
C THR A 157 15.89 0.35 -5.48
N LEU A 158 16.09 1.51 -4.83
CA LEU A 158 16.89 1.67 -3.61
C LEU A 158 16.02 2.27 -2.51
N LEU A 159 15.94 1.59 -1.37
CA LEU A 159 15.18 2.02 -0.20
C LEU A 159 16.13 2.42 0.94
N ILE A 160 15.59 2.98 2.02
CA ILE A 160 16.40 3.31 3.21
C ILE A 160 16.66 2.04 4.01
N ASP A 161 17.93 1.65 4.09
CA ASP A 161 18.42 0.43 4.75
C ASP A 161 17.91 -0.89 4.14
N ASN A 162 17.39 -0.82 2.91
CA ASN A 162 16.99 -2.00 2.15
C ASN A 162 17.04 -1.72 0.65
N LEU A 163 16.67 -2.71 -0.16
CA LEU A 163 16.53 -2.61 -1.61
C LEU A 163 15.11 -2.95 -2.04
N GLY A 164 14.77 -2.52 -3.26
CA GLY A 164 13.60 -3.04 -3.95
C GLY A 164 13.61 -4.56 -4.04
N ARG A 165 12.44 -5.17 -3.96
CA ARG A 165 12.29 -6.59 -4.26
C ARG A 165 11.80 -6.74 -5.70
N PRO A 166 12.30 -7.71 -6.47
CA PRO A 166 11.73 -8.05 -7.76
C PRO A 166 10.22 -8.29 -7.66
N GLU A 167 9.44 -7.53 -8.40
CA GLU A 167 8.00 -7.66 -8.46
C GLU A 167 7.58 -8.12 -9.85
N VAL A 168 7.22 -9.40 -9.94
CA VAL A 168 6.73 -10.01 -11.18
C VAL A 168 5.21 -10.11 -11.08
N VAL A 169 4.51 -9.07 -11.53
CA VAL A 169 3.04 -8.97 -11.50
C VAL A 169 2.35 -9.49 -12.77
N ASP A 170 3.12 -9.81 -13.82
CA ASP A 170 2.64 -10.30 -15.11
C ASP A 170 3.71 -11.03 -15.92
N ASP A 171 3.31 -11.62 -17.05
CA ASP A 171 4.19 -12.27 -18.02
C ASP A 171 4.98 -11.24 -18.84
N THR A 172 5.84 -10.50 -18.16
CA THR A 172 6.76 -9.51 -18.74
C THR A 172 7.94 -10.18 -19.48
N GLY A 173 8.03 -11.51 -19.43
CA GLY A 173 9.21 -12.27 -19.86
C GLY A 173 10.39 -12.21 -18.88
N TRP A 174 10.23 -11.55 -17.72
CA TRP A 174 11.24 -11.49 -16.67
C TRP A 174 10.97 -12.52 -15.58
N SER A 175 12.04 -13.17 -15.10
CA SER A 175 12.00 -13.96 -13.86
C SER A 175 12.44 -13.11 -12.67
N THR A 176 12.06 -13.54 -11.46
CA THR A 176 12.53 -12.95 -10.20
C THR A 176 14.06 -12.86 -10.15
N GLU A 177 14.77 -13.92 -10.57
CA GLU A 177 16.23 -13.97 -10.63
C GLU A 177 16.80 -13.00 -11.69
N GLY A 178 16.15 -12.89 -12.84
CA GLY A 178 16.54 -11.96 -13.89
C GLY A 178 16.46 -10.51 -13.44
N LEU A 179 15.38 -10.16 -12.72
CA LEU A 179 15.23 -8.85 -12.09
C LEU A 179 16.22 -8.64 -10.94
N ALA A 180 16.51 -9.66 -10.12
CA ALA A 180 17.54 -9.55 -9.08
C ALA A 180 18.94 -9.31 -9.67
N CYS A 181 19.27 -9.94 -10.80
CA CYS A 181 20.51 -9.68 -11.55
C CYS A 181 20.54 -8.23 -12.07
N ALA A 182 19.44 -7.76 -12.65
CA ALA A 182 19.31 -6.38 -13.10
C ALA A 182 19.47 -5.37 -11.95
N LEU A 183 18.83 -5.64 -10.80
CA LEU A 183 18.93 -4.84 -9.59
C LEU A 183 20.38 -4.70 -9.11
N TYR A 184 21.14 -5.80 -9.10
CA TYR A 184 22.56 -5.78 -8.72
C TYR A 184 23.36 -4.78 -9.57
N GLY A 185 23.14 -4.79 -10.89
CA GLY A 185 23.73 -3.86 -11.85
C GLY A 185 23.27 -2.41 -11.62
N SER A 186 21.96 -2.17 -11.54
CA SER A 186 21.35 -0.86 -11.29
C SER A 186 21.91 -0.19 -10.03
N ILE A 187 22.00 -0.94 -8.94
CA ILE A 187 22.58 -0.44 -7.69
C ILE A 187 24.06 -0.10 -7.86
N ARG A 188 24.90 -1.06 -8.26
CA ARG A 188 26.36 -0.92 -8.17
C ARG A 188 26.95 -0.05 -9.28
N GLN A 189 26.35 -0.09 -10.47
CA GLN A 189 26.88 0.54 -11.67
C GLN A 189 26.18 1.88 -11.98
N ARG A 190 24.96 2.11 -11.49
CA ARG A 190 24.21 3.36 -11.72
C ARG A 190 24.07 4.21 -10.47
N LEU A 191 23.57 3.67 -9.36
CA LEU A 191 23.25 4.49 -8.17
C LEU A 191 24.47 4.76 -7.29
N LEU A 192 25.28 3.74 -7.00
CA LEU A 192 26.45 3.89 -6.13
C LEU A 192 27.61 4.67 -6.77
N THR A 193 27.51 5.03 -8.05
CA THR A 193 28.45 5.94 -8.73
C THR A 193 28.18 7.41 -8.42
N LEU A 194 27.02 7.73 -7.84
CA LEU A 194 26.68 9.07 -7.39
C LEU A 194 27.58 9.51 -6.22
N PRO A 195 27.86 10.82 -6.07
CA PRO A 195 28.58 11.35 -4.92
C PRO A 195 27.89 11.02 -3.61
N ASP A 196 28.66 10.77 -2.55
CA ASP A 196 28.16 10.39 -1.23
C ASP A 196 27.15 11.38 -0.63
N ALA A 197 27.30 12.67 -0.95
CA ALA A 197 26.42 13.74 -0.49
C ALA A 197 25.04 13.77 -1.20
N THR A 198 24.86 13.00 -2.28
CA THR A 198 23.60 12.94 -3.02
C THR A 198 22.51 12.38 -2.12
N ARG A 199 21.42 13.13 -1.94
CA ARG A 199 20.28 12.70 -1.12
C ARG A 199 19.51 11.58 -1.81
N VAL A 200 18.94 10.67 -1.04
CA VAL A 200 18.15 9.52 -1.51
C VAL A 200 16.71 9.68 -1.04
N PHE A 201 15.79 9.59 -1.99
CA PHE A 201 14.34 9.70 -1.80
C PHE A 201 13.60 8.52 -2.47
N PRO A 202 13.24 7.48 -1.71
CA PRO A 202 12.52 6.32 -2.26
C PRO A 202 11.03 6.62 -2.49
N ALA A 203 10.33 5.76 -3.23
CA ALA A 203 8.87 5.81 -3.35
C ALA A 203 8.17 5.20 -2.12
N HIS A 204 8.84 4.33 -1.36
CA HIS A 204 8.27 3.74 -0.15
C HIS A 204 9.18 3.80 1.09
N GLY A 205 8.55 3.74 2.27
CA GLY A 205 9.21 3.80 3.59
C GLY A 205 8.66 2.79 4.60
N GLU A 206 8.98 3.00 5.89
CA GLU A 206 8.59 2.13 7.02
C GLU A 206 7.12 1.65 6.89
N GLY A 207 6.94 0.33 6.96
CA GLY A 207 5.63 -0.32 6.88
C GLY A 207 5.26 -0.88 5.51
N TRP A 208 5.92 -0.51 4.41
CA TRP A 208 5.55 -0.97 3.07
C TRP A 208 5.52 -2.51 2.93
N VAL A 209 4.43 -3.05 2.36
CA VAL A 209 4.17 -4.51 2.32
C VAL A 209 5.21 -5.27 1.51
N HIS A 210 5.73 -4.68 0.44
CA HIS A 210 6.70 -5.32 -0.44
C HIS A 210 8.17 -5.06 -0.02
N GLY A 211 8.41 -4.19 0.97
CA GLY A 211 9.76 -3.76 1.37
C GLY A 211 10.37 -4.51 2.55
N GLY A 212 9.59 -5.34 3.24
CA GLY A 212 10.02 -5.94 4.51
C GLY A 212 10.25 -4.89 5.61
N ASN A 213 11.24 -5.13 6.48
CA ASN A 213 11.53 -4.26 7.64
C ASN A 213 12.31 -3.00 7.21
N LEU A 214 11.61 -1.99 6.71
CA LEU A 214 12.19 -0.70 6.34
C LEU A 214 12.39 0.22 7.57
N LEU A 215 13.53 0.92 7.63
CA LEU A 215 13.79 1.89 8.70
C LEU A 215 12.97 3.18 8.53
N LYS A 216 12.73 3.84 9.66
CA LYS A 216 12.09 5.15 9.71
C LYS A 216 13.02 6.25 9.22
N GLY A 217 12.61 6.96 8.17
CA GLY A 217 13.30 8.13 7.66
C GLY A 217 12.64 8.70 6.40
N ALA A 218 12.55 10.02 6.30
CA ALA A 218 11.98 10.68 5.11
C ALA A 218 12.97 10.74 3.92
N SER A 219 14.28 10.64 4.20
CA SER A 219 15.36 10.63 3.21
C SER A 219 16.66 10.12 3.82
N SER A 220 17.63 9.75 2.99
CA SER A 220 19.02 9.40 3.37
C SER A 220 20.01 10.07 2.41
N THR A 221 21.28 9.69 2.45
CA THR A 221 22.28 9.97 1.40
C THR A 221 22.90 8.69 0.80
N ILE A 222 23.47 8.77 -0.40
CA ILE A 222 24.20 7.66 -1.05
C ILE A 222 25.35 7.17 -0.16
N GLY A 223 26.07 8.08 0.51
CA GLY A 223 27.18 7.73 1.40
C GLY A 223 26.74 7.03 2.69
N GLU A 224 25.56 7.35 3.22
CA GLU A 224 24.97 6.61 4.34
C GLU A 224 24.51 5.23 3.90
N GLN A 225 23.78 5.14 2.79
CA GLN A 225 23.29 3.87 2.27
C GLN A 225 24.47 2.94 1.95
N ARG A 226 25.52 3.42 1.28
CA ARG A 226 26.73 2.62 0.99
C ARG A 226 27.39 2.05 2.25
N ARG A 227 27.33 2.74 3.39
CA ARG A 227 27.99 2.33 4.63
C ARG A 227 27.12 1.44 5.51
N ALA A 228 25.81 1.70 5.54
CA ALA A 228 24.91 1.13 6.55
C ALA A 228 23.80 0.25 5.97
N ASN A 229 23.44 0.40 4.69
CA ASN A 229 22.34 -0.37 4.10
C ASN A 229 22.70 -1.85 4.04
N SER A 230 21.95 -2.66 4.78
CA SER A 230 22.15 -4.10 4.87
C SER A 230 22.10 -4.81 3.50
N GLY A 231 21.24 -4.35 2.58
CA GLY A 231 21.13 -4.87 1.21
C GLY A 231 22.31 -4.50 0.30
N LEU A 232 23.18 -3.58 0.73
CA LEU A 232 24.41 -3.19 0.02
C LEU A 232 25.67 -3.87 0.55
N ALA A 233 25.53 -4.89 1.40
CA ALA A 233 26.65 -5.68 1.88
C ALA A 233 27.56 -6.15 0.71
N ALA A 234 28.85 -6.29 1.00
CA ALA A 234 29.81 -6.78 0.01
C ALA A 234 29.59 -8.28 -0.22
N MET A 235 28.99 -8.62 -1.36
CA MET A 235 28.69 -9.99 -1.77
C MET A 235 28.86 -10.11 -3.29
N HIS A 236 29.18 -11.31 -3.75
CA HIS A 236 29.21 -11.61 -5.18
C HIS A 236 27.79 -11.59 -5.77
N GLU A 237 27.67 -11.35 -7.08
CA GLU A 237 26.37 -11.23 -7.75
C GLU A 237 25.46 -12.46 -7.52
N HIS A 238 26.01 -13.67 -7.58
CA HIS A 238 25.22 -14.88 -7.36
C HIS A 238 24.68 -15.01 -5.92
N GLU A 239 25.44 -14.57 -4.91
CA GLU A 239 25.01 -14.55 -3.51
C GLU A 239 23.91 -13.51 -3.30
N PHE A 240 24.06 -12.34 -3.94
CA PHE A 240 23.05 -11.29 -3.94
C PHE A 240 21.74 -11.74 -4.58
N VAL A 241 21.81 -12.35 -5.77
CA VAL A 241 20.63 -12.84 -6.48
C VAL A 241 19.89 -13.89 -5.65
N ALA A 242 20.62 -14.81 -5.03
CA ALA A 242 20.02 -15.81 -4.14
C ALA A 242 19.30 -15.17 -2.95
N ALA A 243 19.96 -14.23 -2.25
CA ALA A 243 19.39 -13.56 -1.09
C ALA A 243 18.15 -12.72 -1.44
N ILE A 244 18.18 -11.96 -2.54
CA ILE A 244 17.05 -11.14 -3.00
C ILE A 244 15.88 -12.02 -3.45
N THR A 245 16.16 -13.14 -4.13
CA THR A 245 15.12 -14.06 -4.61
C THR A 245 14.47 -14.79 -3.43
N GLU A 246 15.24 -15.23 -2.45
CA GLU A 246 14.72 -15.85 -1.22
C GLU A 246 13.89 -14.85 -0.40
N ALA A 247 14.33 -13.59 -0.36
CA ALA A 247 13.57 -12.52 0.28
C ALA A 247 12.36 -12.07 -0.54
N ALA A 248 12.14 -12.48 -1.79
CA ALA A 248 10.99 -12.02 -2.54
C ALA A 248 9.69 -12.52 -1.86
N ASN A 249 8.85 -11.58 -1.40
CA ASN A 249 7.59 -11.91 -0.74
C ASN A 249 6.58 -12.45 -1.75
N VAL A 250 5.58 -13.19 -1.26
CA VAL A 250 4.38 -13.46 -2.04
C VAL A 250 3.72 -12.13 -2.39
N VAL A 251 3.64 -11.83 -3.68
CA VAL A 251 2.97 -10.65 -4.20
C VAL A 251 1.48 -10.75 -3.80
N PRO A 252 0.91 -9.75 -3.11
CA PRO A 252 -0.51 -9.69 -2.82
C PRO A 252 -1.34 -9.90 -4.08
N TRP A 253 -2.43 -10.65 -3.96
CA TRP A 253 -3.24 -11.02 -5.15
C TRP A 253 -3.89 -9.80 -5.83
N TYR A 254 -4.05 -8.68 -5.12
CA TYR A 254 -4.56 -7.43 -5.69
C TYR A 254 -3.51 -6.65 -6.49
N SER A 255 -2.22 -6.99 -6.40
CA SER A 255 -1.17 -6.18 -7.03
C SER A 255 -1.26 -6.18 -8.56
N ALA A 256 -1.61 -7.33 -9.15
CA ALA A 256 -1.85 -7.44 -10.59
C ALA A 256 -3.04 -6.56 -11.05
N HIS A 257 -4.08 -6.42 -10.20
CA HIS A 257 -5.21 -5.52 -10.48
C HIS A 257 -4.75 -4.06 -10.52
N VAL A 258 -3.96 -3.64 -9.54
CA VAL A 258 -3.44 -2.27 -9.45
C VAL A 258 -2.48 -1.96 -10.61
N ALA A 259 -1.51 -2.83 -10.87
CA ALA A 259 -0.57 -2.67 -11.98
C ALA A 259 -1.32 -2.57 -13.32
N ASN A 260 -2.36 -3.39 -13.54
CA ASN A 260 -3.18 -3.31 -14.75
C ASN A 260 -3.87 -1.94 -14.90
N ARG A 261 -4.39 -1.39 -13.80
CA ARG A 261 -5.02 -0.06 -13.77
C ARG A 261 -4.04 1.07 -14.00
N ASN A 262 -2.78 0.91 -13.59
CA ASN A 262 -1.72 1.89 -13.83
C ASN A 262 -1.17 1.84 -15.26
N ARG A 263 -1.31 0.70 -15.96
CA ARG A 263 -0.91 0.55 -17.37
C ARG A 263 -1.95 1.01 -18.37
N ARG A 264 -3.19 1.27 -17.96
CA ARG A 264 -4.33 1.47 -18.87
C ARG A 264 -5.06 2.77 -18.63
N ASN A 265 -5.78 3.21 -19.66
CA ASN A 265 -6.81 4.23 -19.45
C ASN A 265 -7.85 3.74 -18.43
N ARG A 266 -8.27 4.65 -17.56
CA ARG A 266 -9.32 4.42 -16.55
C ARG A 266 -10.00 5.75 -16.23
N ALA A 267 -11.19 5.68 -15.63
CA ALA A 267 -11.86 6.86 -15.11
C ALA A 267 -11.03 7.53 -14.00
N VAL A 268 -10.97 8.86 -14.03
CA VAL A 268 -10.34 9.68 -12.99
C VAL A 268 -11.19 9.67 -11.72
N LEU A 269 -10.52 9.70 -10.56
CA LEU A 269 -11.19 9.83 -9.27
C LEU A 269 -11.73 11.24 -9.06
N GLU A 270 -13.04 11.35 -8.83
CA GLU A 270 -13.66 12.58 -8.32
C GLU A 270 -13.64 12.59 -6.78
N GLU A 271 -12.58 13.14 -6.20
CA GLU A 271 -12.34 13.11 -4.75
C GLU A 271 -13.49 13.72 -3.92
N SER A 272 -14.13 14.77 -4.43
CA SER A 272 -15.18 15.53 -3.77
C SER A 272 -16.60 14.99 -4.01
N ALA A 273 -16.75 13.96 -4.86
CA ALA A 273 -18.05 13.37 -5.13
C ALA A 273 -18.68 12.87 -3.81
N SER A 274 -19.99 13.03 -3.65
CA SER A 274 -20.71 12.45 -2.52
C SER A 274 -20.95 10.95 -2.74
N VAL A 275 -20.92 10.14 -1.68
CA VAL A 275 -21.37 8.75 -1.76
C VAL A 275 -22.88 8.73 -1.54
N ARG A 276 -23.62 8.10 -2.46
CA ARG A 276 -25.09 7.99 -2.38
C ARG A 276 -25.51 7.20 -1.15
N VAL A 277 -26.53 7.69 -0.44
CA VAL A 277 -27.20 6.94 0.62
C VAL A 277 -28.12 5.87 0.02
N MET A 278 -28.04 4.66 0.56
CA MET A 278 -28.85 3.50 0.16
C MET A 278 -29.79 3.08 1.29
N SER A 279 -31.02 2.78 0.92
CA SER A 279 -32.02 2.19 1.80
C SER A 279 -31.73 0.71 2.05
N TRP A 280 -32.25 0.17 3.15
CA TRP A 280 -32.08 -1.25 3.45
C TRP A 280 -32.57 -2.20 2.33
N PRO A 281 -33.74 -2.00 1.69
CA PRO A 281 -34.17 -2.84 0.58
C PRO A 281 -33.19 -2.85 -0.61
N GLU A 282 -32.50 -1.74 -0.87
CA GLU A 282 -31.48 -1.67 -1.93
C GLU A 282 -30.22 -2.44 -1.54
N ILE A 283 -29.79 -2.35 -0.28
CA ILE A 283 -28.65 -3.10 0.24
C ILE A 283 -28.93 -4.60 0.21
N ASP A 284 -30.09 -5.02 0.72
CA ASP A 284 -30.46 -6.43 0.75
C ASP A 284 -30.52 -7.04 -0.66
N ALA A 285 -31.09 -6.30 -1.62
CA ALA A 285 -31.12 -6.73 -3.02
C ALA A 285 -29.70 -6.84 -3.62
N ALA A 286 -28.82 -5.88 -3.34
CA ALA A 286 -27.44 -5.93 -3.82
C ALA A 286 -26.63 -7.08 -3.20
N MET A 287 -26.83 -7.36 -1.90
CA MET A 287 -26.20 -8.50 -1.22
C MET A 287 -26.59 -9.85 -1.85
N VAL A 288 -27.86 -10.01 -2.23
CA VAL A 288 -28.34 -11.22 -2.94
C VAL A 288 -27.61 -11.41 -4.28
N HIS A 289 -27.16 -10.32 -4.91
CA HIS A 289 -26.37 -10.35 -6.14
C HIS A 289 -24.85 -10.39 -5.92
N GLY A 290 -24.40 -10.62 -4.69
CA GLY A 290 -22.98 -10.81 -4.35
C GLY A 290 -22.22 -9.54 -3.99
N ALA A 291 -22.90 -8.40 -3.82
CA ALA A 291 -22.26 -7.19 -3.31
C ALA A 291 -21.89 -7.35 -1.82
N ILE A 292 -20.74 -6.81 -1.44
CA ILE A 292 -20.19 -6.90 -0.09
C ILE A 292 -20.60 -5.66 0.71
N VAL A 293 -21.06 -5.88 1.94
CA VAL A 293 -21.21 -4.80 2.92
C VAL A 293 -19.94 -4.68 3.74
N LEU A 294 -19.19 -3.60 3.53
CA LEU A 294 -18.00 -3.27 4.27
C LEU A 294 -18.34 -2.33 5.43
N ASP A 295 -18.24 -2.84 6.66
CA ASP A 295 -18.47 -2.08 7.88
C ASP A 295 -17.16 -1.56 8.44
N THR A 296 -16.97 -0.24 8.40
CA THR A 296 -15.73 0.42 8.76
C THR A 296 -15.67 0.92 10.20
N ARG A 297 -16.67 0.56 11.02
CA ARG A 297 -16.72 0.91 12.44
C ARG A 297 -15.64 0.16 13.23
N GLY A 298 -15.40 0.62 14.46
CA GLY A 298 -14.46 -0.03 15.36
C GLY A 298 -14.88 -1.48 15.71
N PRO A 299 -13.94 -2.38 16.02
CA PRO A 299 -14.25 -3.78 16.32
C PRO A 299 -15.27 -3.96 17.45
N HIS A 300 -15.24 -3.05 18.44
CA HIS A 300 -16.18 -3.08 19.56
C HIS A 300 -17.61 -2.73 19.14
N ASP A 301 -17.80 -1.71 18.31
CA ASP A 301 -19.12 -1.31 17.81
C ASP A 301 -19.69 -2.34 16.84
N PHE A 302 -18.82 -2.94 16.03
CA PHE A 302 -19.19 -4.07 15.18
C PHE A 302 -19.65 -5.27 16.02
N ALA A 303 -18.89 -5.65 17.04
CA ALA A 303 -19.25 -6.76 17.91
C ALA A 303 -20.57 -6.54 18.66
N ALA A 304 -20.81 -5.31 19.14
CA ALA A 304 -22.05 -4.96 19.84
C ALA A 304 -23.31 -5.07 18.97
N GLY A 305 -23.19 -4.83 17.66
CA GLY A 305 -24.29 -4.97 16.72
C GLY A 305 -23.86 -4.67 15.28
N HIS A 306 -24.04 -5.63 14.38
CA HIS A 306 -23.70 -5.52 12.97
C HIS A 306 -24.72 -6.24 12.09
N LEU A 307 -24.67 -5.94 10.80
CA LEU A 307 -25.46 -6.62 9.78
C LEU A 307 -24.88 -8.02 9.52
N GLU A 308 -25.73 -9.05 9.53
CA GLU A 308 -25.36 -10.40 9.12
C GLU A 308 -24.73 -10.42 7.72
N GLY A 309 -23.58 -11.09 7.57
CA GLY A 309 -22.85 -11.19 6.31
C GLY A 309 -21.97 -9.98 5.98
N SER A 310 -21.95 -8.93 6.81
CA SER A 310 -21.01 -7.82 6.64
C SER A 310 -19.58 -8.18 7.06
N VAL A 311 -18.61 -7.58 6.36
CA VAL A 311 -17.18 -7.70 6.66
C VAL A 311 -16.72 -6.45 7.40
N ASN A 312 -16.05 -6.61 8.54
CA ASN A 312 -15.54 -5.51 9.34
C ASN A 312 -14.08 -5.21 9.02
N VAL A 313 -13.80 -4.00 8.55
CA VAL A 313 -12.43 -3.48 8.45
C VAL A 313 -12.45 -2.03 8.92
N SER A 314 -11.97 -1.77 10.12
CA SER A 314 -12.00 -0.42 10.67
C SER A 314 -11.16 0.56 9.83
N VAL A 315 -11.67 1.79 9.66
CA VAL A 315 -11.05 2.79 8.77
C VAL A 315 -9.68 3.31 9.25
N GLY A 316 -9.22 3.01 10.47
CA GLY A 316 -7.91 3.48 10.95
C GLY A 316 -6.71 2.78 10.30
N GLY A 317 -5.57 3.45 10.20
CA GLY A 317 -4.29 2.85 9.83
C GLY A 317 -4.27 2.29 8.40
N ARG A 318 -3.86 1.03 8.26
CA ARG A 318 -3.67 0.33 6.97
C ARG A 318 -4.98 -0.23 6.39
N PHE A 319 -6.05 0.56 6.46
CA PHE A 319 -7.41 0.16 6.09
C PHE A 319 -7.51 -0.43 4.68
N ALA A 320 -7.02 0.28 3.67
CA ALA A 320 -7.17 -0.12 2.27
C ALA A 320 -6.49 -1.47 2.01
N GLU A 321 -5.24 -1.64 2.45
CA GLU A 321 -4.51 -2.90 2.31
C GLU A 321 -5.19 -4.04 3.07
N MET A 322 -5.75 -3.77 4.26
CA MET A 322 -6.51 -4.78 5.00
C MET A 322 -7.78 -5.20 4.27
N VAL A 323 -8.48 -4.27 3.61
CA VAL A 323 -9.60 -4.61 2.71
C VAL A 323 -9.12 -5.48 1.56
N ALA A 324 -7.99 -5.13 0.94
CA ALA A 324 -7.42 -5.88 -0.18
C ALA A 324 -6.98 -7.30 0.17
N GLN A 325 -6.84 -7.65 1.45
CA GLN A 325 -6.58 -9.03 1.87
C GLN A 325 -7.84 -9.90 1.87
N VAL A 326 -9.03 -9.30 1.99
CA VAL A 326 -10.28 -10.04 2.28
C VAL A 326 -11.44 -9.74 1.33
N VAL A 327 -11.33 -8.73 0.48
CA VAL A 327 -12.34 -8.32 -0.51
C VAL A 327 -11.73 -8.35 -1.90
N CYS A 328 -12.42 -8.98 -2.87
CA CYS A 328 -12.03 -8.97 -4.27
C CYS A 328 -12.04 -7.55 -4.87
N ALA A 329 -11.05 -7.21 -5.70
CA ALA A 329 -10.87 -5.85 -6.21
C ALA A 329 -11.97 -5.41 -7.19
N ASP A 330 -12.67 -6.37 -7.79
CA ASP A 330 -13.82 -6.17 -8.66
C ASP A 330 -15.16 -6.30 -7.91
N ALA A 331 -15.18 -6.49 -6.59
CA ALA A 331 -16.41 -6.58 -5.83
C ALA A 331 -17.19 -5.26 -5.85
N ASP A 332 -18.53 -5.36 -5.94
CA ASP A 332 -19.41 -4.24 -5.63
C ASP A 332 -19.46 -4.04 -4.11
N ILE A 333 -19.20 -2.82 -3.65
CA ILE A 333 -19.04 -2.50 -2.22
C ILE A 333 -20.12 -1.52 -1.77
N MET A 334 -20.78 -1.85 -0.67
CA MET A 334 -21.65 -0.96 0.09
C MET A 334 -21.02 -0.68 1.45
N LEU A 335 -21.14 0.55 1.92
CA LEU A 335 -20.45 0.99 3.13
C LEU A 335 -21.39 1.10 4.32
N ILE A 336 -20.93 0.67 5.49
CA ILE A 336 -21.43 1.13 6.79
C ILE A 336 -20.26 1.89 7.42
N VAL A 337 -20.44 3.17 7.73
CA VAL A 337 -19.34 4.02 8.21
C VAL A 337 -19.73 4.73 9.51
N ASP A 338 -18.73 5.00 10.34
CA ASP A 338 -18.81 6.02 11.39
C ASP A 338 -17.91 7.19 10.95
N GLY A 339 -18.50 8.17 10.27
CA GLY A 339 -17.79 9.31 9.69
C GLY A 339 -18.03 9.50 8.19
N SER A 340 -16.97 9.88 7.47
CA SER A 340 -17.07 10.28 6.06
C SER A 340 -17.05 9.10 5.10
N ALA A 341 -18.18 8.80 4.45
CA ALA A 341 -18.24 7.81 3.38
C ALA A 341 -17.35 8.17 2.19
N ALA A 342 -17.21 9.46 1.88
CA ALA A 342 -16.33 9.94 0.80
C ALA A 342 -14.85 9.64 1.11
N GLU A 343 -14.43 9.77 2.37
CA GLU A 343 -13.07 9.40 2.78
C GLU A 343 -12.82 7.90 2.60
N VAL A 344 -13.74 7.06 3.09
CA VAL A 344 -13.64 5.60 2.94
C VAL A 344 -13.56 5.21 1.46
N ARG A 345 -14.43 5.77 0.60
CA ARG A 345 -14.37 5.55 -0.85
C ARG A 345 -13.02 5.98 -1.43
N ASN A 346 -12.53 7.18 -1.11
CA ASN A 346 -11.28 7.66 -1.68
C ASN A 346 -10.10 6.76 -1.25
N ARG A 347 -10.10 6.25 -0.02
CA ARG A 347 -9.09 5.30 0.46
C ARG A 347 -9.13 3.95 -0.24
N LEU A 348 -10.33 3.44 -0.56
CA LEU A 348 -10.50 2.26 -1.41
C LEU A 348 -10.02 2.54 -2.85
N ALA A 349 -10.33 3.72 -3.38
CA ALA A 349 -9.88 4.11 -4.70
C ALA A 349 -8.34 4.19 -4.80
N ARG A 350 -7.62 4.53 -3.74
CA ARG A 350 -6.14 4.52 -3.75
C ARG A 350 -5.53 3.16 -4.12
N ILE A 351 -6.25 2.06 -3.90
CA ILE A 351 -5.83 0.70 -4.30
C ILE A 351 -6.67 0.13 -5.46
N GLY A 352 -7.47 0.98 -6.13
CA GLY A 352 -8.24 0.59 -7.32
C GLY A 352 -9.60 -0.06 -7.06
N PHE A 353 -10.12 0.03 -5.83
CA PHE A 353 -11.42 -0.53 -5.44
C PHE A 353 -12.52 0.53 -5.64
N ASP A 354 -12.85 0.77 -6.90
CA ASP A 354 -13.71 1.91 -7.30
C ASP A 354 -15.21 1.65 -7.23
N ARG A 355 -15.62 0.39 -7.13
CA ARG A 355 -17.04 -0.04 -7.23
C ARG A 355 -17.80 0.16 -5.93
N VAL A 356 -17.70 1.35 -5.34
CA VAL A 356 -18.48 1.75 -4.17
C VAL A 356 -19.86 2.20 -4.62
N MET A 357 -20.87 1.36 -4.39
CA MET A 357 -22.26 1.60 -4.81
C MET A 357 -22.97 2.67 -3.98
N GLY A 358 -22.64 2.75 -2.69
CA GLY A 358 -23.28 3.65 -1.76
C GLY A 358 -22.95 3.37 -0.30
N VAL A 359 -23.61 4.11 0.59
CA VAL A 359 -23.49 4.01 2.05
C VAL A 359 -24.86 3.77 2.67
N ALA A 360 -24.94 2.91 3.68
CA ALA A 360 -26.18 2.66 4.40
C ALA A 360 -26.64 3.89 5.18
N ASP A 361 -27.96 4.09 5.25
CA ASP A 361 -28.60 5.10 6.12
C ASP A 361 -28.60 4.67 7.61
N GLY A 362 -27.41 4.33 8.11
CA GLY A 362 -27.21 3.80 9.45
C GLY A 362 -27.78 2.38 9.66
N LEU A 363 -27.48 1.83 10.84
CA LEU A 363 -27.97 0.51 11.23
C LEU A 363 -29.39 0.50 11.79
N GLY A 364 -29.94 1.68 12.14
CA GLY A 364 -31.27 1.79 12.71
C GLY A 364 -32.40 1.32 11.78
N SER A 365 -32.17 1.33 10.46
CA SER A 365 -33.11 0.84 9.46
C SER A 365 -32.97 -0.65 9.14
N VAL A 366 -31.97 -1.34 9.70
CA VAL A 366 -31.74 -2.77 9.44
C VAL A 366 -32.76 -3.59 10.25
N PRO A 367 -33.48 -4.54 9.63
CA PRO A 367 -34.38 -5.44 10.33
C PRO A 367 -33.68 -6.22 11.45
N SER A 368 -34.35 -6.36 12.60
CA SER A 368 -33.77 -7.00 13.78
C SER A 368 -33.34 -8.45 13.57
N ASP A 369 -34.01 -9.17 12.68
CA ASP A 369 -33.69 -10.56 12.30
C ASP A 369 -32.45 -10.67 11.41
N ARG A 370 -31.98 -9.56 10.84
CA ARG A 370 -30.71 -9.45 10.09
C ARG A 370 -29.57 -8.87 10.92
N MET A 371 -29.87 -8.38 12.13
CA MET A 371 -28.85 -7.93 13.08
C MET A 371 -28.24 -9.11 13.83
N ARG A 372 -26.93 -9.03 14.06
CA ARG A 372 -26.16 -10.01 14.83
C ARG A 372 -25.28 -9.26 15.82
N SER A 373 -24.90 -9.94 16.89
CA SER A 373 -23.92 -9.48 17.87
C SER A 373 -22.95 -10.61 18.15
N THR A 374 -21.71 -10.27 18.48
CA THR A 374 -20.69 -11.23 18.91
C THR A 374 -19.96 -10.70 20.13
N THR A 375 -19.23 -11.59 20.80
CA THR A 375 -18.40 -11.25 21.94
C THR A 375 -16.95 -11.33 21.52
N ARG A 376 -16.22 -10.23 21.74
CA ARG A 376 -14.76 -10.22 21.73
C ARG A 376 -14.27 -10.73 23.07
N LEU A 377 -13.45 -11.78 23.07
CA LEU A 377 -13.02 -12.45 24.28
C LEU A 377 -11.79 -11.75 24.86
N ASN A 378 -11.79 -11.55 26.18
CA ASN A 378 -10.53 -11.35 26.90
C ASN A 378 -9.87 -12.70 27.21
N ILE A 379 -8.62 -12.67 27.71
CA ILE A 379 -7.84 -13.89 27.99
C ILE A 379 -8.51 -14.79 29.03
N ALA A 380 -9.16 -14.22 30.05
CA ALA A 380 -9.86 -15.01 31.08
C ALA A 380 -11.10 -15.72 30.51
N GLN A 381 -11.85 -15.06 29.63
CA GLN A 381 -12.98 -15.66 28.93
C GLN A 381 -12.53 -16.76 27.97
N LEU A 382 -11.42 -16.52 27.24
CA LEU A 382 -10.82 -17.53 26.37
C LEU A 382 -10.42 -18.78 27.16
N ALA A 383 -9.74 -18.62 28.30
CA ALA A 383 -9.30 -19.73 29.14
C ALA A 383 -10.45 -20.57 29.72
N ALA A 384 -11.66 -20.00 29.79
CA ALA A 384 -12.87 -20.70 30.25
C ALA A 384 -13.55 -21.52 29.15
N LEU A 385 -13.14 -21.38 27.89
CA LEU A 385 -13.69 -22.17 26.78
C LEU A 385 -13.00 -23.53 26.69
N ALA A 386 -13.79 -24.59 26.53
CA ALA A 386 -13.33 -25.92 26.18
C ALA A 386 -13.61 -26.18 24.69
N ASP A 387 -12.82 -27.07 24.07
CA ASP A 387 -13.06 -27.61 22.72
C ASP A 387 -13.17 -26.54 21.61
N VAL A 388 -12.33 -25.50 21.69
CA VAL A 388 -12.21 -24.46 20.64
C VAL A 388 -11.02 -24.70 19.72
N ARG A 389 -11.16 -24.34 18.45
CA ARG A 389 -10.05 -24.19 17.51
C ARG A 389 -9.44 -22.81 17.67
N LEU A 390 -8.16 -22.72 17.98
CA LEU A 390 -7.41 -21.46 17.93
C LEU A 390 -6.81 -21.26 16.53
N VAL A 391 -6.93 -20.05 15.99
CA VAL A 391 -6.37 -19.68 14.69
C VAL A 391 -5.63 -18.36 14.80
N ASP A 392 -4.34 -18.38 14.45
CA ASP A 392 -3.52 -17.18 14.34
C ASP A 392 -3.59 -16.63 12.92
N VAL A 393 -4.04 -15.39 12.78
CA VAL A 393 -4.17 -14.69 11.49
C VAL A 393 -3.09 -13.62 11.29
N GLY A 394 -2.03 -13.65 12.11
CA GLY A 394 -0.83 -12.83 11.93
C GLY A 394 0.00 -13.20 10.69
N GLU A 395 0.92 -12.32 10.32
CA GLU A 395 1.88 -12.60 9.26
C GLU A 395 2.94 -13.60 9.75
N PRO A 396 3.56 -14.39 8.86
CA PRO A 396 4.58 -15.39 9.25
C PRO A 396 5.70 -14.82 10.13
N TYR A 397 6.25 -13.65 9.77
CA TYR A 397 7.33 -13.02 10.54
C TYR A 397 6.88 -12.58 11.94
N GLU A 398 5.61 -12.24 12.13
CA GLU A 398 5.08 -11.89 13.45
C GLU A 398 4.93 -13.12 14.31
N ILE A 399 4.45 -14.23 13.74
CA ILE A 399 4.32 -15.52 14.42
C ILE A 399 5.70 -16.04 14.83
N GLU A 400 6.71 -15.88 13.97
CA GLU A 400 8.10 -16.19 14.31
C GLU A 400 8.61 -15.36 15.50
N ALA A 401 8.29 -14.07 15.54
CA ALA A 401 8.71 -13.16 16.60
C ALA A 401 7.97 -13.38 17.94
N SER A 402 6.64 -13.50 17.91
CA SER A 402 5.82 -13.66 19.12
C SER A 402 5.80 -15.09 19.64
N GLY A 403 5.90 -16.07 18.74
CA GLY A 403 5.51 -17.45 18.97
C GLY A 403 4.01 -17.68 18.76
N LEU A 404 3.63 -18.93 18.60
CA LEU A 404 2.27 -19.41 18.34
C LEU A 404 1.61 -19.90 19.64
N VAL A 405 0.34 -19.59 19.88
CA VAL A 405 -0.39 -20.13 21.05
C VAL A 405 -0.52 -21.66 20.91
N PRO A 406 -0.34 -22.47 21.98
CA PRO A 406 -0.41 -23.93 21.89
C PRO A 406 -1.70 -24.43 21.23
N ASN A 407 -1.55 -25.38 20.32
CA ASN A 407 -2.62 -25.99 19.52
C ASN A 407 -3.32 -25.03 18.54
N ALA A 408 -2.83 -23.80 18.36
CA ALA A 408 -3.31 -22.91 17.31
C ALA A 408 -2.85 -23.35 15.93
N VAL A 409 -3.65 -23.02 14.92
CA VAL A 409 -3.31 -23.18 13.50
C VAL A 409 -2.89 -21.81 12.96
N SER A 410 -1.78 -21.74 12.22
CA SER A 410 -1.39 -20.54 11.49
C SER A 410 -2.16 -20.47 10.17
N LEU A 411 -2.95 -19.40 10.01
CA LEU A 411 -3.71 -19.10 8.81
C LEU A 411 -3.72 -17.57 8.60
N PRO A 412 -2.63 -16.99 8.04
CA PRO A 412 -2.51 -15.54 7.85
C PRO A 412 -3.71 -14.93 7.15
N LEU A 413 -4.10 -13.70 7.53
CA LEU A 413 -5.31 -13.05 7.02
C LEU A 413 -5.37 -13.02 5.48
N ALA A 414 -4.26 -12.71 4.81
CA ALA A 414 -4.17 -12.69 3.35
C ALA A 414 -4.46 -14.04 2.67
N ALA A 415 -4.29 -15.15 3.39
CA ALA A 415 -4.58 -16.50 2.91
C ALA A 415 -5.94 -17.02 3.41
N LEU A 416 -6.62 -16.29 4.32
CA LEU A 416 -7.84 -16.75 4.96
C LEU A 416 -8.92 -17.07 3.93
N VAL A 417 -9.21 -16.17 2.99
CA VAL A 417 -10.30 -16.35 2.00
C VAL A 417 -10.08 -17.59 1.14
N THR A 418 -8.84 -17.86 0.70
CA THR A 418 -8.53 -18.98 -0.19
C THR A 418 -8.39 -20.32 0.54
N ARG A 419 -8.02 -20.28 1.83
CA ARG A 419 -7.78 -21.46 2.66
C ARG A 419 -8.85 -21.69 3.73
N ILE A 420 -9.94 -20.93 3.73
CA ILE A 420 -10.99 -21.04 4.76
C ILE A 420 -11.60 -22.44 4.85
N GLY A 421 -11.61 -23.19 3.74
CA GLY A 421 -12.07 -24.58 3.68
C GLY A 421 -11.21 -25.59 4.45
N GLU A 422 -10.04 -25.19 4.95
CA GLU A 422 -9.23 -26.00 5.90
C GLU A 422 -9.85 -26.04 7.30
N LEU A 423 -10.78 -25.13 7.60
CA LEU A 423 -11.46 -25.04 8.89
C LEU A 423 -12.88 -25.61 8.79
N ASP A 424 -13.35 -26.26 9.86
CA ASP A 424 -14.71 -26.78 9.97
C ASP A 424 -15.66 -25.69 10.51
N PRO A 425 -16.68 -25.26 9.74
CA PRO A 425 -17.64 -24.24 10.18
C PRO A 425 -18.48 -24.61 11.41
N ALA A 426 -18.56 -25.90 11.75
CA ALA A 426 -19.28 -26.38 12.92
C ALA A 426 -18.45 -26.34 14.21
N VAL A 427 -17.12 -26.20 14.11
CA VAL A 427 -16.22 -26.18 15.27
C VAL A 427 -16.10 -24.73 15.80
N PRO A 428 -16.38 -24.48 17.09
CA PRO A 428 -16.15 -23.19 17.71
C PRO A 428 -14.71 -22.72 17.47
N THR A 429 -14.56 -21.56 16.85
CA THR A 429 -13.25 -21.04 16.45
C THR A 429 -12.97 -19.70 17.11
N VAL A 430 -11.79 -19.55 17.68
CA VAL A 430 -11.29 -18.30 18.22
C VAL A 430 -10.10 -17.85 17.38
N VAL A 431 -10.23 -16.70 16.72
CA VAL A 431 -9.17 -16.08 15.94
C VAL A 431 -8.42 -15.03 16.77
N TYR A 432 -7.11 -14.97 16.61
CA TYR A 432 -6.28 -13.95 17.22
C TYR A 432 -5.17 -13.52 16.25
N CYS A 433 -4.54 -12.39 16.55
CA CYS A 433 -3.35 -11.88 15.86
C CYS A 433 -2.45 -11.20 16.89
N THR A 434 -1.52 -10.36 16.46
CA THR A 434 -0.63 -9.63 17.38
C THR A 434 -1.39 -8.78 18.40
N GLY A 435 -2.16 -7.79 17.92
CA GLY A 435 -2.83 -6.78 18.76
C GLY A 435 -4.37 -6.77 18.69
N GLY A 436 -5.00 -7.77 18.06
CA GLY A 436 -6.45 -7.95 18.06
C GLY A 436 -7.27 -7.17 17.01
N HIS A 437 -6.63 -6.47 16.07
CA HIS A 437 -7.35 -5.75 14.99
C HIS A 437 -7.67 -6.69 13.82
N ARG A 438 -6.66 -7.35 13.25
CA ARG A 438 -6.83 -8.32 12.14
C ARG A 438 -7.71 -9.51 12.50
N SER A 439 -7.74 -9.91 13.77
CA SER A 439 -8.61 -10.99 14.24
C SER A 439 -10.09 -10.61 14.18
N SER A 440 -10.46 -9.34 14.42
CA SER A 440 -11.83 -8.88 14.23
C SER A 440 -12.24 -8.99 12.76
N THR A 441 -11.36 -8.56 11.85
CA THR A 441 -11.56 -8.70 10.40
C THR A 441 -11.74 -10.15 10.01
N ALA A 442 -10.81 -11.03 10.41
CA ALA A 442 -10.90 -12.47 10.15
C ALA A 442 -12.21 -13.06 10.66
N ALA A 443 -12.61 -12.75 11.91
CA ALA A 443 -13.84 -13.24 12.50
C ALA A 443 -15.08 -12.80 11.72
N SER A 444 -15.09 -11.57 11.17
CA SER A 444 -16.19 -11.08 10.34
C SER A 444 -16.27 -11.81 8.99
N VAL A 445 -15.12 -12.05 8.34
CA VAL A 445 -15.03 -12.80 7.08
C VAL A 445 -15.51 -14.24 7.29
N MET A 446 -15.03 -14.91 8.35
CA MET A 446 -15.45 -16.27 8.66
C MET A 446 -16.97 -16.36 8.89
N ARG A 447 -17.56 -15.40 9.61
CA ARG A 447 -19.01 -15.35 9.80
C ARG A 447 -19.76 -15.10 8.50
N ALA A 448 -19.26 -14.23 7.63
CA ALA A 448 -19.82 -14.02 6.29
C ALA A 448 -19.75 -15.29 5.43
N CYS A 449 -18.73 -16.15 5.66
CA CYS A 449 -18.59 -17.46 5.02
C CYS A 449 -19.32 -18.60 5.74
N GLY A 450 -20.21 -18.32 6.69
CA GLY A 450 -21.09 -19.32 7.31
C GLY A 450 -20.58 -19.98 8.59
N PHE A 451 -19.45 -19.52 9.13
CA PHE A 451 -19.01 -19.96 10.46
C PHE A 451 -19.87 -19.30 11.53
N SER A 452 -20.70 -20.08 12.21
CA SER A 452 -21.67 -19.54 13.18
C SER A 452 -21.10 -19.30 14.58
N LEU A 453 -19.97 -19.95 14.91
CA LEU A 453 -19.36 -19.94 16.25
C LEU A 453 -17.94 -19.39 16.18
N VAL A 454 -17.80 -18.10 15.85
CA VAL A 454 -16.50 -17.43 15.74
C VAL A 454 -16.39 -16.25 16.70
N HIS A 455 -15.28 -16.22 17.43
CA HIS A 455 -14.89 -15.14 18.33
C HIS A 455 -13.51 -14.62 18.00
N ASP A 456 -13.21 -13.37 18.35
CA ASP A 456 -11.86 -12.81 18.30
C ASP A 456 -11.35 -12.45 19.70
N VAL A 457 -10.02 -12.37 19.84
CA VAL A 457 -9.36 -12.05 21.11
C VAL A 457 -8.95 -10.58 21.18
N ILE A 458 -9.40 -9.89 22.23
CA ILE A 458 -8.98 -8.53 22.55
C ILE A 458 -7.50 -8.53 22.91
N GLY A 459 -6.70 -7.72 22.22
CA GLY A 459 -5.25 -7.57 22.49
C GLY A 459 -4.39 -8.75 22.04
N GLY A 460 -4.98 -9.77 21.40
CA GLY A 460 -4.23 -10.81 20.70
C GLY A 460 -3.19 -11.56 21.55
N VAL A 461 -2.08 -11.94 20.89
CA VAL A 461 -0.97 -12.66 21.55
C VAL A 461 -0.20 -11.78 22.54
N GLU A 462 -0.24 -10.45 22.39
CA GLU A 462 0.37 -9.51 23.34
C GLU A 462 -0.34 -9.56 24.70
N ALA A 463 -1.67 -9.57 24.69
CA ALA A 463 -2.47 -9.74 25.90
C ALA A 463 -2.29 -11.14 26.50
N TRP A 464 -2.24 -12.18 25.67
CA TRP A 464 -1.96 -13.55 26.10
C TRP A 464 -0.61 -13.65 26.84
N SER A 465 0.44 -13.08 26.24
CA SER A 465 1.80 -13.08 26.82
C SER A 465 1.88 -12.24 28.10
N SER A 466 1.15 -11.13 28.16
CA SER A 466 1.05 -10.28 29.36
C SER A 466 0.37 -11.00 30.54
N CYS A 467 -0.46 -12.00 30.25
CA CYS A 467 -1.04 -12.91 31.24
C CYS A 467 -0.17 -14.16 31.49
N GLU A 468 1.10 -14.14 31.08
CA GLU A 468 2.05 -15.26 31.19
C GLU A 468 1.58 -16.55 30.48
N GLY A 469 0.76 -16.40 29.43
CA GLY A 469 0.30 -17.52 28.62
C GLY A 469 1.45 -18.18 27.85
N PRO A 470 1.50 -19.51 27.77
CA PRO A 470 2.57 -20.22 27.05
C PRO A 470 2.48 -19.96 25.54
N VAL A 471 3.63 -19.96 24.85
CA VAL A 471 3.73 -19.91 23.38
C VAL A 471 4.72 -20.97 22.89
N GLN A 472 4.48 -21.49 21.70
CA GLN A 472 5.36 -22.40 20.98
C GLN A 472 6.19 -21.57 19.99
N ARG A 473 7.51 -21.64 20.11
CA ARG A 473 8.45 -21.04 19.16
C ARG A 473 9.13 -22.16 18.39
N ALA A 474 9.34 -21.96 17.09
CA ALA A 474 10.25 -22.83 16.35
C ALA A 474 11.63 -22.77 17.04
N ALA A 475 12.30 -23.92 17.13
CA ALA A 475 13.69 -23.92 17.59
C ALA A 475 14.51 -23.04 16.64
N PRO A 476 15.41 -22.17 17.14
CA PRO A 476 16.28 -21.40 16.25
C PRO A 476 17.07 -22.40 15.38
N VAL A 477 16.97 -22.21 14.06
CA VAL A 477 17.72 -22.99 13.06
C VAL A 477 19.20 -22.64 13.13
#